data_AF-A0A957CX65-F1
#
_entry.id   AF-A0A957CX65-F1
#
_cell.length_a   1.000
_cell.length_b   1.000
_cell.length_c   1.000
_cell.angle_alpha   90.00
_cell.angle_beta   90.00
_cell.angle_gamma   90.00
#
_symmetry.space_group_name_H-M   'P 1'
#
loop_
_entity.id
_entity.type
_entity.pdbx_description
1 polymer ?
#
loop_
_entity_poly.entity_id
_entity_poly.type
_entity_poly.pdbx_seq_one_letter_code
_entity_poly.pdbx_strand_id
1 'polypeptide(L)'
;MSNRTGKTKTAVILRDGPGSHHNKSQVLSPMTPVVITGEEGNWFHIRVEHEKGCVRRDYIILDEPETATAALEAAPPAAMAAGISLDAETAHPILVVGGQEEKKTTGKTTAILNFRSGPSTNDSIISVLPLGAVVTILAREGDWFRVSVQGQEGYVHSGFIILNEEGGEGGFIDTEEKEEEPALEDTPLSPIPSEQIKVLTGMSGTEKSLARTWNKFGGLFAVLSNRLNINPGVAVAVFVAEAGGSGFRNGRMVIRFENHIFFNYWGKNNKSVFDQHFRYQETRPWLSHEWRPNTNTPWSSFHGNQDKEWDVFQFAESFSRTSARLSISMGGPQIMGFNYATIGYESVHQMFDAFSKDDAGQITGFFDFVKGPVSDTRRLVALQREDFETFASLYNGPGQAATYASIIRNLFQAFQRIK
;
A
#
# COMPACT_ATOMS: atom_id res chain seq x y z
N MET A 1 -8.73 20.27 -39.47
CA MET A 1 -7.79 19.47 -38.64
C MET A 1 -8.65 18.55 -37.79
N SER A 2 -8.47 17.24 -37.86
CA SER A 2 -9.28 16.30 -37.06
C SER A 2 -9.11 16.59 -35.58
N ASN A 3 -10.22 16.76 -34.86
CA ASN A 3 -10.21 16.79 -33.40
C ASN A 3 -9.78 15.40 -32.93
N ARG A 4 -8.54 15.27 -32.44
CA ARG A 4 -8.07 14.02 -31.83
C ARG A 4 -8.83 13.82 -30.52
N THR A 5 -9.48 12.67 -30.38
CA THR A 5 -10.21 12.30 -29.17
C THR A 5 -9.48 11.19 -28.43
N GLY A 6 -9.84 10.98 -27.18
CA GLY A 6 -9.31 9.89 -26.37
C GLY A 6 -10.12 9.71 -25.10
N LYS A 7 -9.65 8.81 -24.24
CA LYS A 7 -10.25 8.54 -22.93
C LYS A 7 -9.19 8.49 -21.85
N THR A 8 -9.54 8.89 -20.63
CA THR A 8 -8.65 8.76 -19.48
C THR A 8 -8.41 7.27 -19.17
N LYS A 9 -7.15 6.88 -18.96
CA LYS A 9 -6.74 5.50 -18.62
C LYS A 9 -7.08 5.13 -17.17
N THR A 10 -7.09 6.13 -16.31
CA THR A 10 -7.31 6.05 -14.85
C THR A 10 -7.93 7.36 -14.38
N ALA A 11 -8.25 7.48 -13.10
CA ALA A 11 -8.65 8.74 -12.53
C ALA A 11 -7.48 9.75 -12.64
N VAL A 12 -7.71 10.89 -13.28
CA VAL A 12 -6.65 11.88 -13.57
C VAL A 12 -7.10 13.28 -13.19
N ILE A 13 -6.20 14.04 -12.58
CA ILE A 13 -6.46 15.42 -12.20
C ILE A 13 -6.34 16.31 -13.44
N LEU A 14 -7.42 16.99 -13.79
CA LEU A 14 -7.45 18.09 -14.74
C LEU A 14 -6.85 19.34 -14.08
N ARG A 15 -5.86 19.96 -14.71
CA ARG A 15 -5.17 21.16 -14.18
C ARG A 15 -5.37 22.39 -15.05
N ASP A 16 -5.21 23.59 -14.49
CA ASP A 16 -5.32 24.84 -15.25
C ASP A 16 -4.11 25.11 -16.17
N GLY A 17 -3.00 24.37 -16.03
CA GLY A 17 -1.83 24.44 -16.90
C GLY A 17 -0.95 23.17 -16.89
N PRO A 18 0.07 23.10 -17.77
CA PRO A 18 0.91 21.93 -17.96
C PRO A 18 2.00 21.81 -16.88
N GLY A 19 1.66 21.18 -15.75
CA GLY A 19 2.63 20.91 -14.69
C GLY A 19 1.98 20.45 -13.40
N SER A 20 2.73 19.74 -12.54
CA SER A 20 2.22 19.29 -11.23
C SER A 20 1.99 20.44 -10.24
N HIS A 21 2.61 21.59 -10.48
CA HIS A 21 2.50 22.83 -9.68
C HIS A 21 1.28 23.69 -10.04
N HIS A 22 0.59 23.39 -11.15
CA HIS A 22 -0.63 24.09 -11.58
C HIS A 22 -1.86 23.69 -10.77
N ASN A 23 -2.83 24.58 -10.61
CA ASN A 23 -3.99 24.31 -9.74
C ASN A 23 -4.82 23.15 -10.28
N LYS A 24 -5.42 22.40 -9.36
CA LYS A 24 -6.28 21.25 -9.67
C LYS A 24 -7.70 21.76 -9.88
N SER A 25 -8.26 21.51 -11.07
CA SER A 25 -9.65 21.89 -11.40
C SER A 25 -10.64 20.82 -10.95
N GLN A 26 -10.46 19.59 -11.43
CA GLN A 26 -11.30 18.46 -11.09
C GLN A 26 -10.59 17.12 -11.31
N VAL A 27 -11.13 16.04 -10.78
CA VAL A 27 -10.66 14.67 -11.05
C VAL A 27 -11.58 14.03 -12.07
N LEU A 28 -11.06 13.72 -13.25
CA LEU A 28 -11.76 12.96 -14.26
C LEU A 28 -11.70 11.48 -13.91
N SER A 29 -12.84 10.80 -13.95
CA SER A 29 -12.92 9.36 -13.70
C SER A 29 -12.22 8.57 -14.81
N PRO A 30 -11.81 7.31 -14.62
CA PRO A 30 -11.33 6.47 -15.71
C PRO A 30 -12.36 6.36 -16.84
N MET A 31 -11.88 6.17 -18.06
CA MET A 31 -12.67 6.08 -19.30
C MET A 31 -13.46 7.35 -19.66
N THR A 32 -13.21 8.48 -18.99
CA THR A 32 -13.85 9.76 -19.31
C THR A 32 -13.40 10.19 -20.72
N PRO A 33 -14.34 10.41 -21.66
CA PRO A 33 -14.02 10.90 -23.00
C PRO A 33 -13.48 12.33 -22.96
N VAL A 34 -12.42 12.58 -23.73
CA VAL A 34 -11.76 13.88 -23.82
C VAL A 34 -11.45 14.23 -25.26
N VAL A 35 -11.49 15.54 -25.57
CA VAL A 35 -11.02 16.07 -26.85
C VAL A 35 -9.66 16.72 -26.65
N ILE A 36 -8.65 16.28 -27.40
CA ILE A 36 -7.32 16.89 -27.40
C ILE A 36 -7.37 18.18 -28.21
N THR A 37 -7.05 19.28 -27.55
CA THR A 37 -7.10 20.65 -28.12
C THR A 37 -5.72 21.26 -28.32
N GLY A 38 -4.67 20.66 -27.75
CA GLY A 38 -3.28 21.09 -27.87
C GLY A 38 -2.36 20.16 -27.10
N GLU A 39 -1.06 20.31 -27.30
CA GLU A 39 -0.05 19.45 -26.69
C GLU A 39 1.20 20.26 -26.35
N GLU A 40 1.72 20.10 -25.13
CA GLU A 40 2.93 20.79 -24.68
C GLU A 40 3.76 19.84 -23.81
N GLY A 41 4.99 19.51 -24.25
CA GLY A 41 5.85 18.57 -23.53
C GLY A 41 5.16 17.23 -23.23
N ASN A 42 5.04 16.86 -21.96
CA ASN A 42 4.35 15.64 -21.52
C ASN A 42 2.87 15.85 -21.15
N TRP A 43 2.25 16.96 -21.57
CA TRP A 43 0.87 17.31 -21.26
C TRP A 43 0.01 17.43 -22.52
N PHE A 44 -1.24 16.99 -22.39
CA PHE A 44 -2.32 17.28 -23.32
C PHE A 44 -3.18 18.39 -22.76
N HIS A 45 -3.46 19.41 -23.58
CA HIS A 45 -4.57 20.33 -23.35
C HIS A 45 -5.84 19.64 -23.83
N ILE A 46 -6.78 19.41 -22.93
CA ILE A 46 -8.00 18.68 -23.20
C ILE A 46 -9.24 19.53 -22.94
N ARG A 47 -10.33 19.17 -23.62
CA ARG A 47 -11.68 19.60 -23.29
C ARG A 47 -12.48 18.38 -22.85
N VAL A 48 -13.19 18.53 -21.75
CA VAL A 48 -14.10 17.53 -21.21
C VAL A 48 -15.41 18.25 -20.88
N GLU A 49 -16.51 17.81 -21.49
CA GLU A 49 -17.81 18.51 -21.42
C GLU A 49 -17.69 20.02 -21.72
N HIS A 50 -17.93 20.88 -20.72
CA HIS A 50 -17.84 22.35 -20.81
C HIS A 50 -16.53 22.93 -20.26
N GLU A 51 -15.63 22.10 -19.74
CA GLU A 51 -14.37 22.53 -19.12
C GLU A 51 -13.15 22.28 -20.01
N LYS A 52 -12.10 23.08 -19.80
CA LYS A 52 -10.79 22.94 -20.44
C LYS A 52 -9.71 22.84 -19.37
N GLY A 53 -8.66 22.07 -19.65
CA GLY A 53 -7.50 21.99 -18.77
C GLY A 53 -6.43 21.07 -19.33
N CYS A 54 -5.43 20.75 -18.51
CA CYS A 54 -4.27 19.97 -18.89
C CYS A 54 -4.23 18.65 -18.12
N VAL A 55 -3.88 17.56 -18.81
CA VAL A 55 -3.64 16.23 -18.22
C VAL A 55 -2.35 15.64 -18.78
N ARG A 56 -1.64 14.85 -17.99
CA ARG A 56 -0.39 14.22 -18.45
C ARG A 56 -0.69 13.12 -19.47
N ARG A 57 0.11 13.07 -20.54
CA ARG A 57 -0.11 12.22 -21.73
C ARG A 57 -0.24 10.74 -21.39
N ASP A 58 0.54 10.26 -20.42
CA ASP A 58 0.55 8.86 -19.93
C ASP A 58 -0.82 8.39 -19.40
N TYR A 59 -1.72 9.33 -19.10
CA TYR A 59 -3.07 9.05 -18.60
C TYR A 59 -4.15 9.14 -19.66
N ILE A 60 -3.84 9.43 -20.92
CA ILE A 60 -4.82 9.44 -22.01
C ILE A 60 -4.53 8.32 -23.00
N ILE A 61 -5.55 7.51 -23.27
CA ILE A 61 -5.61 6.56 -24.38
C ILE A 61 -6.20 7.33 -25.55
N LEU A 62 -5.45 7.50 -26.63
CA LEU A 62 -5.96 8.15 -27.84
C LEU A 62 -6.84 7.17 -28.61
N ASP A 63 -7.96 7.67 -29.13
CA ASP A 63 -8.77 6.90 -30.06
C ASP A 63 -8.00 6.73 -31.39
N GLU A 64 -8.05 5.55 -31.98
CA GLU A 64 -7.48 5.30 -33.30
C GLU A 64 -8.21 6.17 -34.35
N PRO A 65 -7.53 6.69 -35.39
CA PRO A 65 -8.20 7.48 -36.40
C PRO A 65 -9.25 6.63 -37.12
N GLU A 66 -10.52 7.03 -37.05
CA GLU A 66 -11.60 6.40 -37.78
C GLU A 66 -11.28 6.39 -39.29
N THR A 67 -11.02 5.22 -39.85
CA THR A 67 -11.20 4.98 -41.27
C THR A 67 -12.69 4.99 -41.57
N ALA A 68 -13.13 6.01 -42.31
CA ALA A 68 -14.50 6.18 -42.73
C ALA A 68 -15.07 4.93 -43.41
N THR A 69 -16.18 4.41 -42.90
CA THR A 69 -17.23 3.82 -43.74
C THR A 69 -18.57 3.90 -43.02
N ALA A 70 -19.54 4.50 -43.68
CA ALA A 70 -20.81 4.96 -43.13
C ALA A 70 -21.94 3.92 -43.25
N ALA A 71 -22.84 3.99 -42.26
CA ALA A 71 -24.30 3.83 -42.29
C ALA A 71 -24.95 2.54 -42.81
N LEU A 72 -25.73 1.86 -41.94
CA LEU A 72 -27.20 1.75 -42.05
C LEU A 72 -27.83 1.14 -40.77
N GLU A 73 -28.87 1.83 -40.24
CA GLU A 73 -30.14 1.40 -39.59
C GLU A 73 -30.27 -0.01 -38.94
N ALA A 74 -31.03 -0.31 -37.87
CA ALA A 74 -32.22 0.27 -37.23
C ALA A 74 -32.42 -0.30 -35.79
N ALA A 75 -33.36 0.29 -35.04
CA ALA A 75 -33.80 -0.06 -33.69
C ALA A 75 -34.72 -1.33 -33.61
N PRO A 76 -35.13 -1.81 -32.41
CA PRO A 76 -35.42 -3.23 -32.09
C PRO A 76 -36.93 -3.62 -32.05
N PRO A 77 -37.26 -4.90 -31.73
CA PRO A 77 -38.52 -5.21 -31.05
C PRO A 77 -38.35 -5.93 -29.71
N ALA A 78 -39.35 -5.73 -28.87
CA ALA A 78 -39.51 -6.19 -27.50
C ALA A 78 -40.34 -7.49 -27.35
N ALA A 79 -40.33 -8.00 -26.11
CA ALA A 79 -41.37 -8.74 -25.39
C ALA A 79 -41.30 -10.28 -25.32
N MET A 80 -41.32 -10.79 -24.09
CA MET A 80 -42.44 -11.58 -23.54
C MET A 80 -42.43 -11.56 -22.00
N ALA A 81 -43.63 -11.55 -21.42
CA ALA A 81 -43.97 -11.14 -20.06
C ALA A 81 -44.70 -12.23 -19.27
N ALA A 82 -44.76 -12.06 -17.93
CA ALA A 82 -45.86 -12.43 -17.02
C ALA A 82 -45.51 -11.78 -15.66
N GLY A 83 -46.23 -10.79 -15.11
CA GLY A 83 -47.62 -10.80 -14.63
C GLY A 83 -47.60 -11.03 -13.10
N ILE A 84 -47.88 -10.03 -12.24
CA ILE A 84 -49.18 -9.80 -11.57
C ILE A 84 -49.31 -8.34 -11.05
N SER A 85 -50.52 -7.80 -11.29
CA SER A 85 -51.31 -6.61 -10.83
C SER A 85 -51.01 -6.04 -9.41
N LEU A 86 -50.77 -4.74 -9.20
CA LEU A 86 -51.65 -3.54 -9.03
C LEU A 86 -52.49 -3.51 -7.73
N ASP A 87 -52.30 -2.45 -6.93
CA ASP A 87 -53.36 -1.52 -6.51
C ASP A 87 -52.78 -0.19 -5.98
N ALA A 88 -53.56 0.88 -6.17
CA ALA A 88 -53.16 2.28 -6.14
C ALA A 88 -53.62 3.05 -4.89
N GLU A 89 -52.78 4.00 -4.48
CA GLU A 89 -53.07 5.40 -4.12
C GLU A 89 -54.10 5.74 -3.01
N THR A 90 -53.60 6.35 -1.93
CA THR A 90 -54.24 7.49 -1.26
C THR A 90 -53.16 8.45 -0.74
N ALA A 91 -53.34 9.75 -1.00
CA ALA A 91 -52.45 10.82 -0.57
C ALA A 91 -53.01 11.59 0.66
N HIS A 92 -52.14 12.47 1.19
CA HIS A 92 -52.29 13.54 2.20
C HIS A 92 -51.71 13.24 3.60
N PRO A 93 -51.18 14.22 4.36
CA PRO A 93 -50.06 15.14 4.06
C PRO A 93 -48.99 15.21 5.20
N ILE A 94 -47.79 15.70 4.85
CA ILE A 94 -46.73 16.39 5.64
C ILE A 94 -46.40 15.92 7.07
N LEU A 95 -45.15 15.47 7.27
CA LEU A 95 -44.31 15.90 8.41
C LEU A 95 -42.83 15.85 8.00
N VAL A 96 -42.27 17.03 7.74
CA VAL A 96 -40.82 17.25 7.69
C VAL A 96 -40.32 17.07 9.13
N VAL A 97 -39.66 15.94 9.38
CA VAL A 97 -38.78 15.78 10.54
C VAL A 97 -37.37 15.64 9.99
N GLY A 98 -36.51 16.59 10.34
CA GLY A 98 -35.13 16.66 9.85
C GLY A 98 -34.37 15.38 10.15
N GLY A 99 -33.89 14.72 9.09
CA GLY A 99 -32.83 13.73 9.18
C GLY A 99 -31.50 14.45 9.03
N GLN A 100 -30.65 14.39 10.05
CA GLN A 100 -29.24 14.77 9.93
C GLN A 100 -28.61 13.94 8.81
N GLU A 101 -27.89 14.58 7.88
CA GLU A 101 -27.00 13.86 6.96
C GLU A 101 -26.01 13.04 7.80
N GLU A 102 -26.15 11.71 7.80
CA GLU A 102 -25.15 10.84 8.39
C GLU A 102 -23.83 11.04 7.62
N LYS A 103 -22.81 11.50 8.36
CA LYS A 103 -21.47 11.73 7.84
C LYS A 103 -20.88 10.40 7.36
N LYS A 104 -20.93 10.14 6.06
CA LYS A 104 -20.41 8.90 5.45
C LYS A 104 -18.88 8.93 5.40
N THR A 105 -18.24 8.08 6.21
CA THR A 105 -16.81 7.84 6.12
C THR A 105 -16.50 7.12 4.80
N THR A 106 -15.60 7.68 4.00
CA THR A 106 -15.13 7.05 2.75
C THR A 106 -13.67 6.66 2.89
N GLY A 107 -13.22 5.69 2.10
CA GLY A 107 -11.81 5.33 2.01
C GLY A 107 -11.39 5.08 0.56
N LYS A 108 -10.08 4.97 0.33
CA LYS A 108 -9.48 4.61 -0.95
C LYS A 108 -8.62 3.37 -0.80
N THR A 109 -8.69 2.48 -1.77
CA THR A 109 -7.79 1.33 -1.81
C THR A 109 -6.34 1.76 -2.06
N THR A 110 -5.39 1.17 -1.35
CA THR A 110 -3.93 1.39 -1.54
C THR A 110 -3.26 0.28 -2.33
N ALA A 111 -4.03 -0.72 -2.76
CA ALA A 111 -3.61 -1.79 -3.66
C ALA A 111 -4.80 -2.26 -4.51
N ILE A 112 -4.52 -3.17 -5.45
CA ILE A 112 -5.57 -4.00 -6.04
C ILE A 112 -6.09 -4.92 -4.93
N LEU A 113 -7.38 -4.81 -4.60
CA LEU A 113 -7.94 -5.35 -3.37
C LEU A 113 -9.14 -6.26 -3.64
N ASN A 114 -9.11 -7.48 -3.10
CA ASN A 114 -10.25 -8.39 -3.20
C ASN A 114 -11.42 -7.88 -2.34
N PHE A 115 -12.57 -7.67 -2.98
CA PHE A 115 -13.85 -7.41 -2.34
C PHE A 115 -14.59 -8.73 -2.14
N ARG A 116 -14.87 -9.08 -0.89
CA ARG A 116 -15.30 -10.44 -0.50
C ARG A 116 -16.69 -10.46 0.10
N SER A 117 -17.31 -11.64 0.13
CA SER A 117 -18.62 -11.86 0.73
C SER A 117 -18.62 -11.82 2.26
N GLY A 118 -17.46 -11.97 2.91
CA GLY A 118 -17.33 -11.98 4.36
C GLY A 118 -15.94 -11.53 4.83
N PRO A 119 -15.76 -11.30 6.14
CA PRO A 119 -14.54 -10.78 6.75
C PRO A 119 -13.47 -11.89 6.94
N SER A 120 -13.19 -12.66 5.89
CA SER A 120 -12.15 -13.70 5.88
C SER A 120 -11.50 -13.86 4.51
N THR A 121 -10.25 -14.29 4.47
CA THR A 121 -9.55 -14.64 3.22
C THR A 121 -10.11 -15.90 2.56
N ASN A 122 -10.87 -16.71 3.30
CA ASN A 122 -11.53 -17.92 2.80
C ASN A 122 -12.91 -17.63 2.20
N ASP A 123 -13.49 -16.45 2.46
CA ASP A 123 -14.78 -16.05 1.88
C ASP A 123 -14.63 -15.73 0.40
N SER A 124 -15.69 -15.97 -0.37
CA SER A 124 -15.66 -15.84 -1.83
C SER A 124 -15.38 -14.39 -2.25
N ILE A 125 -14.65 -14.23 -3.36
CA ILE A 125 -14.36 -12.94 -3.95
C ILE A 125 -15.57 -12.54 -4.79
N ILE A 126 -16.22 -11.43 -4.41
CA ILE A 126 -17.29 -10.80 -5.19
C ILE A 126 -16.68 -10.14 -6.43
N SER A 127 -15.63 -9.33 -6.22
CA SER A 127 -14.89 -8.66 -7.29
C SER A 127 -13.52 -8.19 -6.80
N VAL A 128 -12.75 -7.57 -7.70
CA VAL A 128 -11.44 -7.01 -7.38
C VAL A 128 -11.50 -5.51 -7.59
N LEU A 129 -11.26 -4.73 -6.52
CA LEU A 129 -11.19 -3.29 -6.56
C LEU A 129 -9.82 -2.85 -7.08
N PRO A 130 -9.76 -1.92 -8.05
CA PRO A 130 -8.48 -1.36 -8.48
C PRO A 130 -7.86 -0.52 -7.38
N LEU A 131 -6.56 -0.24 -7.49
CA LEU A 131 -5.86 0.76 -6.67
C LEU A 131 -6.56 2.13 -6.77
N GLY A 132 -6.75 2.80 -5.64
CA GLY A 132 -7.41 4.10 -5.54
C GLY A 132 -8.94 4.07 -5.62
N ALA A 133 -9.56 2.88 -5.65
CA ALA A 133 -11.00 2.74 -5.66
C ALA A 133 -11.61 3.34 -4.38
N VAL A 134 -12.59 4.22 -4.55
CA VAL A 134 -13.31 4.82 -3.42
C VAL A 134 -14.35 3.83 -2.91
N VAL A 135 -14.37 3.64 -1.61
CA VAL A 135 -15.30 2.78 -0.90
C VAL A 135 -16.03 3.59 0.17
N THR A 136 -17.30 3.30 0.42
CA THR A 136 -18.01 3.84 1.59
C THR A 136 -17.85 2.86 2.73
N ILE A 137 -17.36 3.30 3.88
CA ILE A 137 -17.20 2.44 5.05
C ILE A 137 -18.54 2.36 5.78
N LEU A 138 -19.06 1.14 5.91
CA LEU A 138 -20.32 0.88 6.61
C LEU A 138 -20.07 0.42 8.05
N ALA A 139 -19.07 -0.44 8.24
CA ALA A 139 -18.66 -0.92 9.55
C ALA A 139 -17.22 -1.44 9.52
N ARG A 140 -16.62 -1.62 10.69
CA ARG A 140 -15.36 -2.33 10.86
C ARG A 140 -15.57 -3.59 11.69
N GLU A 141 -15.18 -4.72 11.14
CA GLU A 141 -15.23 -6.04 11.77
C GLU A 141 -13.80 -6.60 11.81
N GLY A 142 -13.12 -6.34 12.93
CA GLY A 142 -11.71 -6.69 13.08
C GLY A 142 -10.82 -5.96 12.06
N ASP A 143 -10.21 -6.73 11.15
CA ASP A 143 -9.33 -6.20 10.10
C ASP A 143 -10.03 -6.01 8.77
N TRP A 144 -11.35 -6.17 8.75
CA TRP A 144 -12.16 -5.98 7.57
C TRP A 144 -13.03 -4.75 7.73
N PHE A 145 -13.08 -3.94 6.69
CA PHE A 145 -14.16 -2.99 6.54
C PHE A 145 -15.29 -3.67 5.78
N ARG A 146 -16.49 -3.64 6.35
CA ARG A 146 -17.71 -3.78 5.56
C ARG A 146 -17.88 -2.48 4.80
N VAL A 147 -17.91 -2.57 3.48
CA VAL A 147 -17.95 -1.41 2.61
C VAL A 147 -19.05 -1.53 1.58
N SER A 148 -19.57 -0.39 1.15
CA SER A 148 -20.39 -0.28 -0.05
C SER A 148 -19.54 0.24 -1.21
N VAL A 149 -19.57 -0.49 -2.32
CA VAL A 149 -18.95 -0.10 -3.59
C VAL A 149 -20.05 -0.12 -4.64
N GLN A 150 -20.39 1.05 -5.19
CA GLN A 150 -21.44 1.19 -6.20
C GLN A 150 -22.79 0.57 -5.78
N GLY A 151 -23.13 0.63 -4.49
CA GLY A 151 -24.37 0.07 -3.94
C GLY A 151 -24.31 -1.41 -3.58
N GLN A 152 -23.23 -2.13 -3.96
CA GLN A 152 -23.00 -3.49 -3.52
C GLN A 152 -22.22 -3.50 -2.20
N GLU A 153 -22.70 -4.25 -1.22
CA GLU A 153 -22.01 -4.45 0.04
C GLU A 153 -21.13 -5.71 0.04
N GLY A 154 -20.05 -5.65 0.80
CA GLY A 154 -19.09 -6.73 1.00
C GLY A 154 -17.94 -6.27 1.90
N TYR A 155 -16.85 -7.00 1.88
CA TYR A 155 -15.74 -6.83 2.83
C TYR A 155 -14.42 -6.61 2.11
N VAL A 156 -13.63 -5.65 2.60
CA VAL A 156 -12.26 -5.39 2.17
C VAL A 156 -11.33 -5.35 3.37
N HIS A 157 -10.09 -5.80 3.19
CA HIS A 157 -9.13 -5.77 4.28
C HIS A 157 -8.66 -4.33 4.56
N SER A 158 -8.86 -3.87 5.79
CA SER A 158 -8.63 -2.51 6.27
C SER A 158 -7.19 -2.02 6.07
N GLY A 159 -6.21 -2.92 6.10
CA GLY A 159 -4.80 -2.59 5.84
C GLY A 159 -4.51 -2.10 4.41
N PHE A 160 -5.49 -2.23 3.49
CA PHE A 160 -5.40 -1.72 2.12
C PHE A 160 -6.38 -0.58 1.86
N ILE A 161 -6.92 0.06 2.90
CA ILE A 161 -7.82 1.21 2.80
C ILE A 161 -7.23 2.37 3.60
N ILE A 162 -7.01 3.50 2.93
CA ILE A 162 -6.80 4.79 3.59
C ILE A 162 -8.16 5.45 3.72
N LEU A 163 -8.55 5.83 4.93
CA LEU A 163 -9.78 6.60 5.15
C LEU A 163 -9.55 8.03 4.67
N ASN A 164 -10.50 8.57 3.91
CA ASN A 164 -10.51 9.99 3.61
C ASN A 164 -11.15 10.69 4.82
N GLU A 165 -10.33 11.03 5.82
CA GLU A 165 -10.72 12.00 6.84
C GLU A 165 -9.97 13.31 6.58
N GLU A 166 -10.69 14.42 6.55
CA GLU A 166 -10.07 15.73 6.72
C GLU A 166 -9.53 15.81 8.16
N GLY A 167 -8.21 15.76 8.30
CA GLY A 167 -7.51 16.02 9.57
C GLY A 167 -7.01 14.81 10.36
N GLY A 168 -6.36 13.84 9.71
CA GLY A 168 -5.58 12.79 10.39
C GLY A 168 -4.10 12.91 10.05
N GLU A 169 -3.28 13.20 11.06
CA GLU A 169 -1.82 13.37 10.99
C GLU A 169 -1.15 12.31 10.11
N GLY A 170 -0.30 12.76 9.18
CA GLY A 170 0.47 11.91 8.28
C GLY A 170 1.33 10.90 9.04
N GLY A 171 1.95 9.97 8.29
CA GLY A 171 3.02 9.14 8.83
C GLY A 171 4.11 10.01 9.47
N PHE A 172 5.08 9.42 10.15
CA PHE A 172 6.19 10.18 10.71
C PHE A 172 7.03 10.94 9.67
N ILE A 173 6.77 10.66 8.39
CA ILE A 173 7.20 11.35 7.20
C ILE A 173 6.14 12.42 6.87
N ASP A 174 6.14 13.56 7.57
CA ASP A 174 5.33 14.73 7.18
C ASP A 174 6.26 15.91 6.87
N THR A 175 5.98 16.61 5.75
CA THR A 175 6.84 17.64 5.14
C THR A 175 6.30 19.06 5.30
N GLU A 176 5.46 19.32 6.31
CA GLU A 176 5.04 20.70 6.61
C GLU A 176 5.18 21.04 8.10
N GLU A 177 5.83 22.18 8.31
CA GLU A 177 6.18 22.78 9.60
C GLU A 177 4.94 23.13 10.42
N LYS A 178 4.84 22.58 11.65
CA LYS A 178 4.25 23.29 12.79
C LYS A 178 4.74 22.73 14.14
N GLU A 179 5.38 23.63 14.89
CA GLU A 179 5.76 23.62 16.32
C GLU A 179 6.46 22.38 16.91
N GLU A 180 7.79 22.38 16.72
CA GLU A 180 8.90 21.82 17.52
C GLU A 180 8.71 20.48 18.27
N GLU A 181 8.27 19.43 17.58
CA GLU A 181 8.90 18.11 17.81
C GLU A 181 10.12 17.97 16.89
N PRO A 182 11.27 17.45 17.37
CA PRO A 182 12.46 17.33 16.54
C PRO A 182 12.16 16.46 15.30
N ALA A 183 12.59 16.91 14.13
CA ALA A 183 12.49 16.10 12.91
C ALA A 183 13.17 14.75 13.16
N LEU A 184 12.57 13.65 12.70
CA LEU A 184 13.20 12.32 12.86
C LEU A 184 14.55 12.22 12.15
N GLU A 185 14.75 13.04 11.13
CA GLU A 185 16.01 13.15 10.39
C GLU A 185 17.17 13.66 11.28
N ASP A 186 16.87 14.47 12.28
CA ASP A 186 17.84 15.02 13.24
C ASP A 186 17.94 14.17 14.53
N THR A 187 17.14 13.11 14.65
CA THR A 187 17.13 12.27 15.83
C THR A 187 18.38 11.39 15.89
N PRO A 188 19.16 11.42 16.99
CA PRO A 188 20.29 10.52 17.16
C PRO A 188 19.84 9.06 17.10
N LEU A 189 20.47 8.25 16.25
CA LEU A 189 20.23 6.81 16.20
C LEU A 189 20.54 6.16 17.56
N SER A 190 21.76 6.36 18.05
CA SER A 190 22.21 5.82 19.33
C SER A 190 21.69 6.66 20.51
N PRO A 191 21.41 6.02 21.66
CA PRO A 191 21.11 6.75 22.89
C PRO A 191 22.38 7.42 23.42
N ILE A 192 22.19 8.42 24.30
CA ILE A 192 23.31 9.09 24.97
C ILE A 192 24.15 8.09 25.79
N PRO A 193 25.45 8.34 26.03
CA PRO A 193 26.33 7.35 26.67
C PRO A 193 25.85 6.81 28.03
N SER A 194 25.15 7.61 28.83
CA SER A 194 24.59 7.19 30.13
C SER A 194 23.40 6.24 30.01
N GLU A 195 22.76 6.17 28.85
CA GLU A 195 21.63 5.29 28.55
C GLU A 195 22.04 4.04 27.75
N GLN A 196 23.32 3.92 27.40
CA GLN A 196 23.85 2.73 26.71
C GLN A 196 23.99 1.55 27.68
N ILE A 197 23.62 0.36 27.18
CA ILE A 197 23.72 -0.90 27.93
C ILE A 197 25.13 -1.46 27.77
N LYS A 198 25.82 -1.66 28.89
CA LYS A 198 27.14 -2.31 28.89
C LYS A 198 26.99 -3.80 28.57
N VAL A 199 27.58 -4.23 27.46
CA VAL A 199 27.55 -5.65 27.05
C VAL A 199 28.54 -6.46 27.91
N LEU A 200 28.02 -7.31 28.80
CA LEU A 200 28.80 -8.14 29.71
C LEU A 200 29.02 -9.56 29.15
N THR A 201 30.11 -10.21 29.58
CA THR A 201 30.46 -11.58 29.15
C THR A 201 29.40 -12.61 29.54
N GLY A 202 28.82 -12.48 30.73
CA GLY A 202 27.79 -13.38 31.28
C GLY A 202 26.38 -13.25 30.67
N MET A 203 26.14 -12.25 29.82
CA MET A 203 24.86 -12.10 29.12
C MET A 203 24.62 -13.23 28.12
N SER A 204 23.37 -13.66 27.99
CA SER A 204 22.91 -14.57 26.94
C SER A 204 23.09 -13.95 25.54
N GLY A 205 23.04 -14.79 24.49
CA GLY A 205 23.08 -14.31 23.11
C GLY A 205 21.96 -13.31 22.79
N THR A 206 20.76 -13.58 23.30
CA THR A 206 19.57 -12.72 23.17
C THR A 206 19.79 -11.36 23.85
N GLU A 207 20.28 -11.34 25.08
CA GLU A 207 20.57 -10.09 25.81
C GLU A 207 21.67 -9.28 25.13
N LYS A 208 22.72 -9.94 24.62
CA LYS A 208 23.76 -9.28 23.82
C LYS A 208 23.19 -8.67 22.53
N SER A 209 22.25 -9.35 21.87
CA SER A 209 21.57 -8.84 20.67
C SER A 209 20.75 -7.59 21.00
N LEU A 210 19.90 -7.67 22.04
CA LEU A 210 19.07 -6.56 22.50
C LEU A 210 19.91 -5.34 22.93
N ALA A 211 20.98 -5.55 23.69
CA ALA A 211 21.89 -4.49 24.11
C ALA A 211 22.56 -3.80 22.91
N ARG A 212 23.03 -4.57 21.91
CA ARG A 212 23.64 -4.01 20.70
C ARG A 212 22.63 -3.23 19.87
N THR A 213 21.41 -3.75 19.71
CA THR A 213 20.32 -3.07 19.00
C THR A 213 19.95 -1.76 19.70
N TRP A 214 19.81 -1.77 21.02
CA TRP A 214 19.57 -0.55 21.80
C TRP A 214 20.73 0.45 21.71
N ASN A 215 21.97 0.02 21.84
CA ASN A 215 23.11 0.93 21.75
C ASN A 215 23.25 1.54 20.34
N LYS A 216 22.77 0.85 19.31
CA LYS A 216 22.79 1.35 17.93
C LYS A 216 21.60 2.27 17.61
N PHE A 217 20.41 1.97 18.13
CA PHE A 217 19.15 2.59 17.67
C PHE A 217 18.24 3.12 18.79
N GLY A 218 18.67 3.03 20.05
CA GLY A 218 17.88 3.37 21.22
C GLY A 218 17.43 4.83 21.29
N GLY A 219 18.18 5.76 20.70
CA GLY A 219 17.77 7.16 20.58
C GLY A 219 16.56 7.31 19.66
N LEU A 220 16.63 6.70 18.47
CA LEU A 220 15.51 6.66 17.53
C LEU A 220 14.30 5.92 18.11
N PHE A 221 14.51 4.76 18.74
CA PHE A 221 13.42 4.03 19.39
C PHE A 221 12.76 4.85 20.50
N ALA A 222 13.51 5.62 21.28
CA ALA A 222 12.93 6.46 22.34
C ALA A 222 11.97 7.50 21.75
N VAL A 223 12.37 8.22 20.69
CA VAL A 223 11.51 9.21 20.02
C VAL A 223 10.28 8.55 19.39
N LEU A 224 10.46 7.48 18.61
CA LEU A 224 9.33 6.77 18.00
C LEU A 224 8.37 6.20 19.04
N SER A 225 8.90 5.69 20.15
CA SER A 225 8.10 5.14 21.24
C SER A 225 7.28 6.21 21.94
N ASN A 226 7.85 7.40 22.16
CA ASN A 226 7.13 8.54 22.72
C ASN A 226 5.96 8.94 21.80
N ARG A 227 6.23 9.10 20.50
CA ARG A 227 5.20 9.46 19.52
C ARG A 227 4.08 8.43 19.37
N LEU A 228 4.43 7.15 19.48
CA LEU A 228 3.50 6.04 19.38
C LEU A 228 2.84 5.67 20.72
N ASN A 229 3.25 6.31 21.82
CA ASN A 229 2.85 5.97 23.18
C ASN A 229 3.04 4.47 23.51
N ILE A 230 4.16 3.90 23.10
CA ILE A 230 4.55 2.51 23.41
C ILE A 230 5.77 2.49 24.33
N ASN A 231 5.96 1.39 25.05
CA ASN A 231 7.18 1.19 25.83
C ASN A 231 8.41 1.07 24.90
N PRO A 232 9.52 1.79 25.12
CA PRO A 232 10.74 1.63 24.30
C PRO A 232 11.29 0.21 24.25
N GLY A 233 11.10 -0.57 25.32
CA GLY A 233 11.45 -1.99 25.31
C GLY A 233 10.55 -2.84 24.41
N VAL A 234 9.28 -2.47 24.25
CA VAL A 234 8.37 -3.10 23.27
C VAL A 234 8.85 -2.78 21.86
N ALA A 235 9.19 -1.51 21.57
CA ALA A 235 9.73 -1.13 20.26
C ALA A 235 10.97 -1.96 19.88
N VAL A 236 11.92 -2.10 20.80
CA VAL A 236 13.13 -2.93 20.59
C VAL A 236 12.77 -4.40 20.42
N ALA A 237 11.92 -4.95 21.29
CA ALA A 237 11.56 -6.37 21.26
C ALA A 237 10.85 -6.75 19.96
N VAL A 238 9.88 -5.95 19.54
CA VAL A 238 9.16 -6.12 18.29
C VAL A 238 10.10 -5.98 17.10
N PHE A 239 10.94 -4.94 17.05
CA PHE A 239 11.90 -4.79 15.96
C PHE A 239 12.88 -5.97 15.89
N VAL A 240 13.40 -6.47 17.01
CA VAL A 240 14.31 -7.64 17.03
C VAL A 240 13.60 -8.93 16.64
N ALA A 241 12.33 -9.11 17.03
CA ALA A 241 11.52 -10.27 16.66
C ALA A 241 11.26 -10.30 15.14
N GLU A 242 10.90 -9.14 14.57
CA GLU A 242 10.39 -9.04 13.19
C GLU A 242 11.50 -8.77 12.16
N ALA A 243 12.52 -7.97 12.50
CA ALA A 243 13.56 -7.57 11.55
C ALA A 243 14.72 -8.58 11.43
N GLY A 244 14.84 -9.53 12.37
CA GLY A 244 15.71 -10.72 12.27
C GLY A 244 17.21 -10.50 12.05
N GLY A 245 17.71 -9.26 12.01
CA GLY A 245 19.11 -8.94 11.71
C GLY A 245 19.32 -7.56 11.07
N SER A 246 20.50 -7.37 10.48
CA SER A 246 20.85 -6.14 9.74
C SER A 246 19.99 -6.04 8.49
N GLY A 247 19.34 -4.89 8.30
CA GLY A 247 18.57 -4.57 7.10
C GLY A 247 19.41 -4.42 5.83
N PHE A 248 20.73 -4.56 5.97
CA PHE A 248 21.72 -4.52 4.92
C PHE A 248 22.58 -5.78 4.92
N ARG A 249 22.90 -6.28 3.74
CA ARG A 249 23.92 -7.31 3.49
C ARG A 249 24.85 -6.81 2.37
N ASN A 250 26.17 -6.88 2.60
CA ASN A 250 27.19 -6.44 1.65
C ASN A 250 26.99 -5.00 1.14
N GLY A 251 26.55 -4.09 2.03
CA GLY A 251 26.30 -2.68 1.69
C GLY A 251 25.03 -2.41 0.88
N ARG A 252 24.18 -3.41 0.64
CA ARG A 252 22.88 -3.26 -0.02
C ARG A 252 21.76 -3.63 0.93
N MET A 253 20.60 -2.98 0.77
CA MET A 253 19.37 -3.35 1.46
C MET A 253 19.03 -4.82 1.20
N VAL A 254 18.58 -5.53 2.23
CA VAL A 254 18.05 -6.88 2.09
C VAL A 254 16.71 -6.80 1.38
N ILE A 255 16.52 -7.60 0.32
CA ILE A 255 15.28 -7.65 -0.45
C ILE A 255 14.81 -9.10 -0.68
N ARG A 256 13.52 -9.26 -0.98
CA ARG A 256 12.99 -10.49 -1.58
C ARG A 256 12.09 -10.11 -2.74
N PHE A 257 12.40 -10.60 -3.93
CA PHE A 257 11.63 -10.34 -5.14
C PHE A 257 10.52 -11.38 -5.32
N GLU A 258 9.30 -10.90 -5.56
CA GLU A 258 8.12 -11.76 -5.69
C GLU A 258 7.63 -11.79 -7.15
N ASN A 259 8.00 -12.85 -7.89
CA ASN A 259 7.63 -13.03 -9.30
C ASN A 259 6.13 -12.89 -9.55
N HIS A 260 5.29 -13.46 -8.67
CA HIS A 260 3.84 -13.39 -8.81
C HIS A 260 3.28 -11.97 -8.59
N ILE A 261 3.93 -11.15 -7.74
CA ILE A 261 3.57 -9.75 -7.56
C ILE A 261 4.00 -8.94 -8.79
N PHE A 262 5.20 -9.23 -9.34
CA PHE A 262 5.66 -8.60 -10.58
C PHE A 262 4.77 -8.99 -11.77
N PHE A 263 4.25 -10.20 -11.80
CA PHE A 263 3.21 -10.61 -12.75
C PHE A 263 1.97 -9.71 -12.63
N ASN A 264 1.46 -9.51 -11.41
CA ASN A 264 0.26 -8.70 -11.19
C ASN A 264 0.43 -7.23 -11.62
N TYR A 265 1.62 -6.65 -11.43
CA TYR A 265 1.90 -5.26 -11.78
C TYR A 265 2.35 -5.06 -13.24
N TRP A 266 3.05 -6.02 -13.84
CA TRP A 266 3.63 -5.89 -15.18
C TRP A 266 3.37 -7.12 -16.06
N GLY A 267 3.63 -8.33 -15.55
CA GLY A 267 3.61 -9.55 -16.36
C GLY A 267 2.26 -9.90 -16.98
N LYS A 268 1.13 -9.58 -16.34
CA LYS A 268 -0.22 -9.85 -16.87
C LYS A 268 -0.47 -9.21 -18.23
N ASN A 269 0.12 -8.03 -18.47
CA ASN A 269 0.02 -7.28 -19.71
C ASN A 269 1.18 -7.58 -20.67
N ASN A 270 2.18 -8.34 -20.21
CA ASN A 270 3.42 -8.63 -20.93
C ASN A 270 3.73 -10.14 -20.89
N LYS A 271 2.68 -10.98 -20.89
CA LYS A 271 2.78 -12.40 -20.52
C LYS A 271 3.84 -13.16 -21.33
N SER A 272 3.90 -12.92 -22.63
CA SER A 272 4.88 -13.57 -23.51
C SER A 272 6.33 -13.25 -23.11
N VAL A 273 6.61 -12.03 -22.66
CA VAL A 273 7.95 -11.65 -22.17
C VAL A 273 8.17 -12.14 -20.75
N PHE A 274 7.15 -12.06 -19.89
CA PHE A 274 7.23 -12.56 -18.52
C PHE A 274 7.58 -14.05 -18.48
N ASP A 275 6.88 -14.89 -19.25
CA ASP A 275 7.06 -16.34 -19.28
C ASP A 275 8.44 -16.77 -19.83
N GLN A 276 9.15 -15.87 -20.53
CA GLN A 276 10.53 -16.13 -20.96
C GLN A 276 11.51 -16.07 -19.79
N HIS A 277 11.22 -15.29 -18.75
CA HIS A 277 12.20 -14.91 -17.73
C HIS A 277 11.79 -15.25 -16.31
N PHE A 278 10.51 -15.30 -16.00
CA PHE A 278 9.99 -15.48 -14.64
C PHE A 278 8.97 -16.61 -14.61
N ARG A 279 8.98 -17.39 -13.54
CA ARG A 279 7.90 -18.35 -13.24
C ARG A 279 7.67 -18.48 -11.75
N TYR A 280 6.48 -18.93 -11.41
CA TYR A 280 6.04 -19.24 -10.05
C TYR A 280 4.98 -20.35 -10.10
N GLN A 281 4.65 -20.95 -8.96
CA GLN A 281 3.61 -21.97 -8.90
C GLN A 281 2.20 -21.34 -8.95
N GLU A 282 1.44 -21.53 -10.04
CA GLU A 282 0.13 -20.88 -10.22
C GLU A 282 -0.87 -21.19 -9.09
N THR A 283 -0.89 -22.43 -8.59
CA THR A 283 -1.81 -22.85 -7.51
C THR A 283 -1.43 -22.32 -6.13
N ARG A 284 -0.17 -21.92 -5.95
CA ARG A 284 0.37 -21.32 -4.72
C ARG A 284 1.38 -20.24 -5.11
N PRO A 285 0.91 -19.05 -5.54
CA PRO A 285 1.75 -18.05 -6.22
C PRO A 285 3.01 -17.60 -5.47
N TRP A 286 3.02 -17.73 -4.14
CA TRP A 286 4.16 -17.44 -3.27
C TRP A 286 5.25 -18.54 -3.25
N LEU A 287 5.07 -19.64 -4.00
CA LEU A 287 6.02 -20.75 -4.07
C LEU A 287 6.68 -20.90 -5.43
N SER A 288 7.85 -21.55 -5.42
CA SER A 288 8.58 -21.99 -6.62
C SER A 288 8.93 -20.85 -7.57
N HIS A 289 9.39 -19.73 -7.03
CA HIS A 289 9.84 -18.60 -7.82
C HIS A 289 11.19 -18.93 -8.46
N GLU A 290 11.21 -18.86 -9.78
CA GLU A 290 12.42 -19.10 -10.55
C GLU A 290 12.56 -18.06 -11.64
N TRP A 291 13.80 -17.77 -12.00
CA TRP A 291 14.14 -16.79 -13.03
C TRP A 291 15.26 -17.30 -13.94
N ARG A 292 15.35 -16.71 -15.13
CA ARG A 292 16.48 -16.86 -16.04
C ARG A 292 16.70 -15.58 -16.88
N PRO A 293 17.96 -15.21 -17.16
CA PRO A 293 18.28 -14.01 -17.94
C PRO A 293 17.94 -14.13 -19.42
N ASN A 294 17.85 -15.35 -19.96
CA ASN A 294 17.46 -15.62 -21.35
C ASN A 294 16.91 -17.05 -21.47
N THR A 295 16.28 -17.34 -22.61
CA THR A 295 15.60 -18.62 -22.88
C THR A 295 16.51 -19.83 -22.96
N ASN A 296 17.82 -19.62 -23.17
CA ASN A 296 18.82 -20.69 -23.25
C ASN A 296 19.43 -21.05 -21.88
N THR A 297 19.16 -20.24 -20.86
CA THR A 297 19.65 -20.48 -19.50
C THR A 297 18.66 -21.38 -18.75
N PRO A 298 19.12 -22.38 -17.99
CA PRO A 298 18.25 -23.15 -17.12
C PRO A 298 17.56 -22.26 -16.09
N TRP A 299 16.33 -22.61 -15.75
CA TRP A 299 15.62 -21.97 -14.65
C TRP A 299 16.37 -22.16 -13.33
N SER A 300 16.43 -21.11 -12.53
CA SER A 300 17.08 -21.16 -11.21
C SER A 300 16.19 -20.53 -10.16
N SER A 301 16.10 -21.19 -9.00
CA SER A 301 15.62 -20.55 -7.78
C SER A 301 16.65 -19.53 -7.29
N PHE A 302 16.15 -18.37 -6.86
CA PHE A 302 16.95 -17.26 -6.39
C PHE A 302 16.74 -16.95 -4.90
N HIS A 303 15.65 -17.44 -4.31
CA HIS A 303 15.33 -17.17 -2.91
C HIS A 303 16.41 -17.69 -1.94
N GLY A 304 16.64 -16.90 -0.89
CA GLY A 304 17.64 -17.19 0.13
C GLY A 304 19.07 -16.74 -0.22
N ASN A 305 19.27 -16.17 -1.41
CA ASN A 305 20.55 -15.59 -1.83
C ASN A 305 20.36 -14.14 -2.25
N GLN A 306 20.89 -13.20 -1.46
CA GLN A 306 20.70 -11.77 -1.71
C GLN A 306 21.30 -11.28 -3.03
N ASP A 307 22.44 -11.82 -3.47
CA ASP A 307 23.01 -11.40 -4.77
C ASP A 307 22.06 -11.81 -5.91
N LYS A 308 21.51 -13.02 -5.86
CA LYS A 308 20.50 -13.46 -6.84
C LYS A 308 19.18 -12.68 -6.75
N GLU A 309 18.71 -12.36 -5.54
CA GLU A 309 17.52 -11.51 -5.35
C GLU A 309 17.71 -10.16 -6.04
N TRP A 310 18.89 -9.54 -5.88
CA TRP A 310 19.25 -8.29 -6.54
C TRP A 310 19.40 -8.44 -8.06
N ASP A 311 19.98 -9.53 -8.56
CA ASP A 311 20.09 -9.78 -10.01
C ASP A 311 18.70 -9.84 -10.67
N VAL A 312 17.77 -10.60 -10.08
CA VAL A 312 16.39 -10.72 -10.58
C VAL A 312 15.66 -9.39 -10.50
N PHE A 313 15.80 -8.66 -9.38
CA PHE A 313 15.19 -7.36 -9.20
C PHE A 313 15.70 -6.33 -10.22
N GLN A 314 17.02 -6.22 -10.42
CA GLN A 314 17.61 -5.29 -11.39
C GLN A 314 17.21 -5.64 -12.83
N PHE A 315 17.15 -6.93 -13.14
CA PHE A 315 16.63 -7.40 -14.42
C PHE A 315 15.15 -6.98 -14.60
N ALA A 316 14.31 -7.14 -13.58
CA ALA A 316 12.92 -6.68 -13.62
C ALA A 316 12.79 -5.15 -13.74
N GLU A 317 13.66 -4.37 -13.09
CA GLU A 317 13.68 -2.91 -13.21
C GLU A 317 13.93 -2.45 -14.65
N SER A 318 14.63 -3.25 -15.47
CA SER A 318 14.86 -2.95 -16.89
C SER A 318 13.57 -2.97 -17.73
N PHE A 319 12.54 -3.70 -17.29
CA PHE A 319 11.22 -3.70 -17.94
C PHE A 319 10.26 -2.67 -17.36
N SER A 320 10.21 -2.57 -16.03
CA SER A 320 9.38 -1.60 -15.32
C SER A 320 9.93 -1.37 -13.93
N ARG A 321 10.64 -0.26 -13.76
CA ARG A 321 11.23 0.17 -12.49
C ARG A 321 10.20 0.24 -11.36
N THR A 322 9.04 0.86 -11.62
CA THR A 322 7.97 0.98 -10.62
C THR A 322 7.39 -0.38 -10.25
N SER A 323 7.05 -1.22 -11.23
CA SER A 323 6.47 -2.55 -10.96
C SER A 323 7.45 -3.45 -10.21
N ALA A 324 8.74 -3.42 -10.55
CA ALA A 324 9.77 -4.17 -9.86
C ALA A 324 9.88 -3.77 -8.39
N ARG A 325 9.90 -2.46 -8.10
CA ARG A 325 9.97 -1.95 -6.71
C ARG A 325 8.70 -2.25 -5.91
N LEU A 326 7.52 -2.24 -6.54
CA LEU A 326 6.28 -2.69 -5.89
C LEU A 326 6.32 -4.19 -5.54
N SER A 327 7.18 -4.97 -6.20
CA SER A 327 7.24 -6.43 -6.12
C SER A 327 8.38 -6.96 -5.25
N ILE A 328 9.02 -6.11 -4.45
CA ILE A 328 10.01 -6.54 -3.45
C ILE A 328 9.53 -6.28 -2.04
N SER A 329 9.86 -7.17 -1.11
CA SER A 329 9.98 -6.79 0.31
C SER A 329 11.30 -6.07 0.52
N MET A 330 11.31 -5.08 1.41
CA MET A 330 12.43 -4.17 1.61
C MET A 330 12.90 -4.17 3.07
N GLY A 331 14.21 -4.26 3.25
CA GLY A 331 14.89 -4.09 4.53
C GLY A 331 14.72 -5.27 5.50
N GLY A 332 15.26 -5.09 6.70
CA GLY A 332 15.10 -6.04 7.81
C GLY A 332 13.63 -6.33 8.12
N PRO A 333 12.75 -5.31 8.21
CA PRO A 333 11.32 -5.49 8.44
C PRO A 333 10.53 -6.18 7.32
N GLN A 334 11.13 -6.39 6.14
CA GLN A 334 10.51 -7.06 4.99
C GLN A 334 9.17 -6.41 4.54
N ILE A 335 9.08 -5.08 4.56
CA ILE A 335 7.87 -4.38 4.12
C ILE A 335 7.80 -4.40 2.59
N MET A 336 6.69 -4.92 2.05
CA MET A 336 6.46 -4.92 0.60
C MET A 336 6.33 -3.50 0.04
N GLY A 337 6.99 -3.25 -1.10
CA GLY A 337 7.00 -1.94 -1.75
C GLY A 337 5.62 -1.40 -2.12
N PHE A 338 4.62 -2.26 -2.37
CA PHE A 338 3.25 -1.82 -2.60
C PHE A 338 2.58 -1.14 -1.39
N ASN A 339 3.17 -1.22 -0.19
CA ASN A 339 2.68 -0.53 1.00
C ASN A 339 3.17 0.93 1.11
N TYR A 340 3.93 1.44 0.14
CA TYR A 340 4.55 2.77 0.22
C TYR A 340 3.57 3.87 0.67
N ALA A 341 2.36 3.94 0.07
CA ALA A 341 1.36 4.93 0.41
C ALA A 341 0.75 4.71 1.80
N THR A 342 0.57 3.44 2.20
CA THR A 342 0.04 3.07 3.52
C THR A 342 0.97 3.54 4.65
N ILE A 343 2.27 3.64 4.38
CA ILE A 343 3.29 4.03 5.37
C ILE A 343 3.80 5.46 5.15
N GLY A 344 3.10 6.28 4.36
CA GLY A 344 3.34 7.72 4.23
C GLY A 344 4.27 8.17 3.11
N TYR A 345 4.78 7.26 2.26
CA TYR A 345 5.57 7.67 1.09
C TYR A 345 4.66 8.06 -0.08
N GLU A 346 5.06 9.08 -0.84
CA GLU A 346 4.36 9.51 -2.07
C GLU A 346 4.51 8.50 -3.21
N SER A 347 5.61 7.75 -3.20
CA SER A 347 5.90 6.74 -4.22
C SER A 347 6.73 5.60 -3.66
N VAL A 348 6.63 4.44 -4.31
CA VAL A 348 7.53 3.30 -4.03
C VAL A 348 9.00 3.64 -4.29
N HIS A 349 9.28 4.66 -5.11
CA HIS A 349 10.66 5.11 -5.34
C HIS A 349 11.21 5.81 -4.10
N GLN A 350 10.41 6.70 -3.49
CA GLN A 350 10.78 7.37 -2.25
C GLN A 350 10.97 6.37 -1.11
N MET A 351 10.06 5.39 -0.97
CA MET A 351 10.20 4.31 0.01
C MET A 351 11.49 3.51 -0.22
N PHE A 352 11.76 3.11 -1.46
CA PHE A 352 12.98 2.36 -1.80
C PHE A 352 14.24 3.16 -1.48
N ASP A 353 14.27 4.44 -1.83
CA ASP A 353 15.43 5.30 -1.62
C ASP A 353 15.66 5.52 -0.11
N ALA A 354 14.60 5.74 0.68
CA ALA A 354 14.68 5.86 2.13
C ALA A 354 15.18 4.57 2.81
N PHE A 355 14.64 3.40 2.44
CA PHE A 355 15.06 2.13 3.02
C PHE A 355 16.46 1.69 2.57
N SER A 356 16.90 2.14 1.38
CA SER A 356 18.25 1.89 0.87
C SER A 356 19.30 2.81 1.48
N LYS A 357 18.90 3.95 2.04
CA LYS A 357 19.82 4.95 2.60
C LYS A 357 20.49 4.43 3.87
N ASP A 358 19.70 4.00 4.85
CA ASP A 358 20.20 3.61 6.17
C ASP A 358 19.17 2.81 6.98
N ASP A 359 19.59 2.34 8.16
CA ASP A 359 18.73 1.64 9.11
C ASP A 359 17.61 2.55 9.65
N ALA A 360 17.81 3.87 9.70
CA ALA A 360 16.83 4.82 10.23
C ALA A 360 15.55 4.84 9.39
N GLY A 361 15.71 4.88 8.06
CA GLY A 361 14.60 4.80 7.11
C GLY A 361 13.81 3.49 7.23
N GLN A 362 14.52 2.37 7.43
CA GLN A 362 13.88 1.06 7.61
C GLN A 362 13.13 0.95 8.95
N ILE A 363 13.72 1.44 10.05
CA ILE A 363 13.08 1.45 11.38
C ILE A 363 11.85 2.36 11.36
N THR A 364 11.96 3.56 10.79
CA THR A 364 10.86 4.52 10.71
C THR A 364 9.70 3.93 9.89
N GLY A 365 9.99 3.41 8.69
CA GLY A 365 8.96 2.79 7.85
C GLY A 365 8.32 1.55 8.49
N PHE A 366 9.05 0.81 9.34
CA PHE A 366 8.47 -0.26 10.14
C PHE A 366 7.42 0.26 11.13
N PHE A 367 7.75 1.32 11.88
CA PHE A 367 6.80 1.90 12.82
C PHE A 367 5.65 2.64 12.14
N ASP A 368 5.86 3.22 10.95
CA ASP A 368 4.76 3.73 10.12
C ASP A 368 3.83 2.60 9.65
N PHE A 369 4.36 1.42 9.32
CA PHE A 369 3.53 0.26 9.00
C PHE A 369 2.73 -0.26 10.20
N VAL A 370 3.35 -0.26 11.38
CA VAL A 370 2.71 -0.63 12.65
C VAL A 370 1.61 0.37 12.99
N LYS A 371 1.90 1.68 12.92
CA LYS A 371 0.92 2.78 13.07
C LYS A 371 -0.21 2.60 12.07
N GLY A 372 0.12 2.33 10.81
CA GLY A 372 -0.81 2.32 9.69
C GLY A 372 -1.32 3.73 9.35
N PRO A 373 -2.30 3.85 8.45
CA PRO A 373 -2.73 5.14 7.92
C PRO A 373 -3.56 5.99 8.89
N VAL A 374 -3.86 5.46 10.09
CA VAL A 374 -4.59 6.15 11.15
C VAL A 374 -3.87 5.93 12.47
N SER A 375 -3.90 6.92 13.37
CA SER A 375 -3.18 6.88 14.65
C SER A 375 -3.63 5.77 15.61
N ASP A 376 -4.79 5.14 15.41
CA ASP A 376 -5.35 4.13 16.34
C ASP A 376 -5.56 2.74 15.70
N THR A 377 -4.61 2.27 14.88
CA THR A 377 -4.74 0.90 14.37
C THR A 377 -4.71 -0.12 15.51
N ARG A 378 -5.47 -1.22 15.34
CA ARG A 378 -5.50 -2.32 16.30
C ARG A 378 -4.10 -2.90 16.60
N ARG A 379 -3.17 -2.82 15.64
CA ARG A 379 -1.77 -3.20 15.84
C ARG A 379 -1.09 -2.27 16.82
N LEU A 380 -1.18 -0.96 16.60
CA LEU A 380 -0.58 0.00 17.52
C LEU A 380 -1.21 -0.10 18.92
N VAL A 381 -2.54 -0.13 19.01
CA VAL A 381 -3.26 -0.28 20.29
C VAL A 381 -2.86 -1.57 21.01
N ALA A 382 -2.64 -2.67 20.28
CA ALA A 382 -2.15 -3.91 20.87
C ALA A 382 -0.75 -3.73 21.47
N LEU A 383 0.17 -3.05 20.77
CA LEU A 383 1.50 -2.75 21.32
C LEU A 383 1.46 -1.79 22.52
N GLN A 384 0.60 -0.77 22.49
CA GLN A 384 0.39 0.16 23.62
C GLN A 384 -0.12 -0.57 24.87
N ARG A 385 -0.87 -1.66 24.68
CA ARG A 385 -1.39 -2.52 25.77
C ARG A 385 -0.51 -3.73 26.08
N GLU A 386 0.64 -3.86 25.42
CA GLU A 386 1.53 -5.03 25.51
C GLU A 386 0.81 -6.37 25.18
N ASP A 387 -0.26 -6.31 24.39
CA ASP A 387 -1.01 -7.44 23.87
C ASP A 387 -0.31 -8.02 22.62
N PHE A 388 0.79 -8.73 22.87
CA PHE A 388 1.63 -9.28 21.81
C PHE A 388 0.93 -10.36 20.98
N GLU A 389 -0.12 -11.01 21.50
CA GLU A 389 -0.87 -12.03 20.76
C GLU A 389 -1.79 -11.41 19.72
N THR A 390 -2.52 -10.36 20.10
CA THR A 390 -3.27 -9.55 19.13
C THR A 390 -2.31 -8.94 18.12
N PHE A 391 -1.21 -8.32 18.55
CA PHE A 391 -0.24 -7.75 17.60
C PHE A 391 0.31 -8.80 16.61
N ALA A 392 0.78 -9.94 17.11
CA ALA A 392 1.35 -11.00 16.28
C ALA A 392 0.33 -11.58 15.29
N SER A 393 -0.93 -11.76 15.72
CA SER A 393 -2.01 -12.22 14.85
C SER A 393 -2.27 -11.23 13.71
N LEU A 394 -2.23 -9.94 14.00
CA LEU A 394 -2.48 -8.86 13.04
C LEU A 394 -1.31 -8.59 12.08
N TYR A 395 -0.07 -8.86 12.53
CA TYR A 395 1.14 -8.61 11.76
C TYR A 395 1.57 -9.84 10.95
N ASN A 396 1.64 -11.01 11.59
CA ASN A 396 2.13 -12.27 11.00
C ASN A 396 1.00 -13.20 10.52
N GLY A 397 -0.25 -12.89 10.87
CA GLY A 397 -1.41 -13.75 10.63
C GLY A 397 -1.73 -14.68 11.81
N PRO A 398 -2.96 -15.22 11.89
CA PRO A 398 -3.45 -15.93 13.07
C PRO A 398 -2.76 -17.29 13.29
N GLY A 399 -2.20 -17.90 12.24
CA GLY A 399 -1.69 -19.28 12.29
C GLY A 399 -0.48 -19.50 13.20
N GLN A 400 0.26 -18.45 13.56
CA GLN A 400 1.45 -18.52 14.43
C GLN A 400 1.46 -17.43 15.51
N ALA A 401 0.32 -16.79 15.77
CA ALA A 401 0.24 -15.63 16.67
C ALA A 401 0.84 -15.90 18.06
N ALA A 402 0.48 -17.02 18.69
CA ALA A 402 0.99 -17.40 20.01
C ALA A 402 2.53 -17.60 20.04
N THR A 403 3.09 -18.17 18.98
CA THR A 403 4.54 -18.38 18.84
C THR A 403 5.28 -17.04 18.80
N TYR A 404 4.86 -16.15 17.90
CA TYR A 404 5.47 -14.82 17.75
C TYR A 404 5.26 -13.96 18.99
N ALA A 405 4.07 -14.00 19.59
CA ALA A 405 3.78 -13.31 20.84
C ALA A 405 4.70 -13.76 21.98
N SER A 406 4.96 -15.06 22.08
CA SER A 406 5.91 -15.62 23.05
C SER A 406 7.34 -15.11 22.80
N ILE A 407 7.78 -15.06 21.53
CA ILE A 407 9.08 -14.51 21.15
C ILE A 407 9.20 -13.04 21.58
N ILE A 408 8.23 -12.20 21.20
CA ILE A 408 8.22 -10.77 21.53
C ILE A 408 8.22 -10.58 23.06
N ARG A 409 7.38 -11.32 23.79
CA ARG A 409 7.30 -11.26 25.25
C ARG A 409 8.64 -11.62 25.91
N ASN A 410 9.29 -12.68 25.46
CA ASN A 410 10.58 -13.12 26.00
C ASN A 410 11.69 -12.10 25.71
N LEU A 411 11.69 -11.48 24.52
CA LEU A 411 12.60 -10.41 24.17
C LEU A 411 12.38 -9.16 25.03
N PHE A 412 11.13 -8.77 25.23
CA PHE A 412 10.77 -7.62 26.06
C PHE A 412 11.19 -7.83 27.52
N GLN A 413 10.89 -8.99 28.09
CA GLN A 413 11.34 -9.35 29.45
C GLN A 413 12.86 -9.42 29.56
N ALA A 414 13.56 -9.92 28.53
CA ALA A 414 15.02 -9.92 28.50
C ALA A 414 15.59 -8.51 28.45
N PHE A 415 14.97 -7.62 27.68
CA PHE A 415 15.37 -6.22 27.61
C PHE A 415 15.20 -5.51 28.95
N GLN A 416 14.08 -5.74 29.65
CA GLN A 416 13.82 -5.17 30.98
C GLN A 416 14.83 -5.61 32.06
N ARG A 417 15.52 -6.75 31.88
CA ARG A 417 16.55 -7.19 32.84
C ARG A 417 17.90 -6.51 32.65
N ILE A 418 18.16 -5.98 31.46
CA ILE A 418 19.49 -5.48 31.06
C ILE A 418 19.54 -3.96 30.91
N LYS A 419 18.40 -3.30 31.00
CA LYS A 419 18.23 -1.85 31.03
C LYS A 419 17.75 -1.45 32.41
#